data_AF-A0A418DM60-F1
#
_entry.id   AF-A0A418DM60-F1
#
_cell.length_a   1.000
_cell.length_b   1.000
_cell.length_c   1.000
_cell.angle_alpha   90.00
_cell.angle_beta   90.00
_cell.angle_gamma   90.00
#
_symmetry.space_group_name_H-M   'P 1'
#
loop_
_entity.id
_entity.type
_entity.pdbx_description
1 polymer ?
#
loop_
_entity_poly.entity_id
_entity_poly.type
_entity_poly.pdbx_seq_one_letter_code
_entity_poly.pdbx_strand_id
1 'polypeptide(L)' 'MREALERYVDQNCTYTLTAMKHSIVNDFPGTDLSVQTISRHLLGMLYTIKAVRIEPVTCNNEANKTKRKAFVDTLL' A
#
# COMPACT_ATOMS: atom_id res chain seq x y z
N MET A 1 -9.55 -5.17 -13.85
CA MET A 1 -9.64 -3.95 -13.01
C MET A 1 -9.45 -4.24 -11.54
N ARG A 2 -10.23 -5.14 -10.92
CA ARG A 2 -10.05 -5.51 -9.50
C ARG A 2 -8.60 -5.95 -9.17
N GLU A 3 -8.07 -6.92 -9.89
CA GLU A 3 -6.70 -7.44 -9.68
C GLU A 3 -5.61 -6.38 -9.90
N ALA A 4 -5.81 -5.47 -10.87
CA ALA A 4 -4.85 -4.38 -11.11
C ALA A 4 -4.82 -3.40 -9.92
N LEU A 5 -6.00 -3.04 -9.39
CA LEU A 5 -6.11 -2.18 -8.22
C LEU A 5 -5.52 -2.86 -6.96
N GLU A 6 -5.72 -4.17 -6.82
CA GLU A 6 -5.08 -4.97 -5.75
C GLU A 6 -3.56 -4.86 -5.84
N ARG A 7 -2.99 -5.11 -7.02
CA ARG A 7 -1.56 -5.03 -7.26
C ARG A 7 -0.99 -3.65 -6.92
N TYR A 8 -1.70 -2.57 -7.24
CA TYR A 8 -1.25 -1.22 -6.90
C TYR A 8 -1.23 -0.96 -5.39
N VAL A 9 -2.25 -1.43 -4.67
CA VAL A 9 -2.29 -1.33 -3.20
C VAL A 9 -1.14 -2.13 -2.58
N ASP A 10 -0.94 -3.37 -3.03
CA ASP A 10 0.07 -4.27 -2.46
C ASP A 10 1.49 -3.74 -2.70
N GLN A 11 1.72 -3.12 -3.85
CA GLN A 11 2.98 -2.44 -4.16
C GLN A 11 3.17 -1.19 -3.32
N ASN A 12 2.13 -0.37 -3.20
CA ASN A 12 2.17 0.83 -2.39
C ASN A 12 0.76 1.26 -1.91
N CYS A 13 0.47 0.97 -0.65
CA CYS A 13 -0.78 1.36 -0.01
C CYS A 13 -0.94 2.87 0.22
N THR A 14 0.09 3.69 -0.05
CA THR A 14 0.02 5.16 0.03
C THR A 14 -0.46 5.81 -1.27
N TYR A 15 -0.72 5.04 -2.33
CA TYR A 15 -1.24 5.61 -3.57
C TYR A 15 -2.62 6.22 -3.37
N THR A 16 -2.78 7.44 -3.88
CA THR A 16 -4.08 8.12 -3.91
C THR A 16 -4.95 7.55 -5.03
N LEU A 17 -6.26 7.73 -4.94
CA LEU A 17 -7.20 7.34 -6.01
C LEU A 17 -6.84 7.98 -7.35
N THR A 18 -6.34 9.22 -7.33
CA THR A 18 -5.88 9.93 -8.53
C THR A 18 -4.61 9.30 -9.10
N ALA A 19 -3.64 8.94 -8.26
CA ALA A 19 -2.44 8.24 -8.71
C ALA A 19 -2.81 6.90 -9.37
N MET A 20 -3.69 6.12 -8.74
CA MET A 20 -4.21 4.88 -9.32
C MET A 20 -4.94 5.11 -10.64
N LYS A 21 -5.70 6.21 -10.77
CA LYS A 21 -6.33 6.58 -12.04
C LYS A 21 -5.29 6.79 -13.15
N HIS A 22 -4.21 7.52 -12.87
CA HIS A 22 -3.12 7.70 -13.82
C HIS A 22 -2.43 6.38 -14.19
N SER A 23 -2.19 5.50 -13.20
CA SER A 23 -1.65 4.17 -13.45
C SER A 23 -2.56 3.33 -14.36
N ILE A 24 -3.88 3.38 -14.17
CA ILE A 24 -4.83 2.65 -15.03
C ILE A 24 -4.77 3.15 -16.48
N VAL A 25 -4.73 4.46 -16.69
CA VAL A 25 -4.65 5.04 -18.05
C VAL A 25 -3.36 4.61 -18.75
N ASN A 26 -2.26 4.52 -18.00
CA ASN A 26 -0.95 4.12 -18.53
C ASN A 26 -0.88 2.60 -18.82
N ASP A 27 -1.36 1.77 -17.90
CA ASP A 27 -1.27 0.31 -18.00
C ASP A 27 -2.35 -0.27 -18.94
N PHE A 28 -3.50 0.41 -19.06
CA PHE A 28 -4.66 -0.01 -19.85
C PHE A 28 -5.16 1.13 -20.77
N PRO A 29 -4.49 1.38 -21.91
CA PRO A 29 -4.88 2.43 -22.84
C PRO A 29 -6.35 2.31 -23.27
N GLY A 30 -7.06 3.44 -23.30
CA GLY A 30 -8.49 3.50 -23.61
C GLY A 30 -9.42 3.20 -22.43
N THR A 31 -8.87 2.85 -21.25
CA THR A 31 -9.64 2.71 -20.02
C THR A 31 -9.54 3.97 -19.18
N ASP A 32 -10.63 4.74 -19.11
CA ASP A 32 -10.76 5.86 -18.16
C ASP A 32 -11.78 5.51 -17.07
N LEU A 33 -11.30 5.33 -15.84
CA LEU A 33 -12.14 5.12 -14.67
C LEU A 33 -12.24 6.40 -13.86
N SER A 34 -13.46 6.71 -13.39
CA SER A 34 -13.61 7.78 -12.40
C SER A 34 -13.00 7.36 -11.07
N VAL A 35 -12.54 8.35 -10.30
CA VAL A 35 -12.03 8.10 -8.93
C VAL A 35 -13.09 7.46 -8.02
N GLN A 36 -14.38 7.72 -8.27
CA GLN A 36 -15.46 7.05 -7.54
C GLN A 36 -15.56 5.56 -7.88
N THR A 37 -15.39 5.19 -9.17
CA THR A 37 -15.37 3.79 -9.58
C THR A 37 -14.18 3.05 -8.96
N ILE A 38 -13.00 3.67 -8.93
CA ILE A 38 -11.82 3.12 -8.26
C ILE A 38 -12.09 2.93 -6.77
N SER A 39 -12.62 3.95 -6.09
CA SER A 39 -13.00 3.87 -4.67
C SER A 39 -13.97 2.72 -4.38
N ARG A 40 -15.02 2.56 -5.21
CA ARG A 40 -15.97 1.45 -5.09
C ARG A 40 -15.32 0.08 -5.25
N HIS A 41 -14.36 -0.06 -6.16
CA HIS A 41 -13.65 -1.33 -6.33
C HIS A 41 -12.79 -1.68 -5.11
N LEU A 42 -12.14 -0.68 -4.52
CA LEU A 42 -11.30 -0.85 -3.31
C LEU A 42 -12.13 -1.13 -2.05
N LEU A 43 -13.40 -0.72 -2.05
CA LEU A 43 -14.32 -0.98 -0.95
C LEU A 43 -14.55 -2.50 -0.81
N GLY A 44 -14.15 -3.06 0.34
CA GLY A 44 -14.18 -4.49 0.60
C GLY A 44 -12.92 -5.27 0.19
N MET A 45 -11.98 -4.64 -0.54
CA MET A 45 -10.63 -5.21 -0.75
C MET A 45 -9.68 -4.80 0.38
N LEU A 46 -9.79 -3.55 0.80
CA LEU A 46 -9.03 -3.04 1.94
C LEU A 46 -9.81 -3.38 3.22
N TYR A 47 -9.17 -4.06 4.18
CA TYR A 47 -9.60 -3.92 5.58
C TYR A 47 -9.67 -2.43 5.87
N THR A 48 -10.77 -1.93 6.43
CA THR A 48 -10.96 -0.50 6.69
C THR A 48 -9.69 0.07 7.33
N ILE A 49 -8.86 0.75 6.53
CA ILE A 49 -7.56 1.24 6.95
C ILE A 49 -7.87 2.44 7.83
N LYS A 50 -8.06 2.21 9.13
CA LYS A 50 -8.34 3.27 10.10
C LYS A 50 -7.19 4.28 10.17
N ALA A 51 -5.95 3.81 9.95
CA ALA A 51 -4.77 4.65 9.78
C ALA A 51 -3.61 3.82 9.18
N VAL A 52 -2.92 4.35 8.17
CA VAL A 52 -1.62 3.83 7.71
C VAL A 52 -0.54 4.44 8.60
N ARG A 53 0.22 3.62 9.32
CA ARG A 53 1.42 4.08 10.04
C ARG A 53 2.64 3.84 9.17
N ILE A 54 3.10 4.89 8.50
CA ILE A 54 4.34 4.86 7.71
C ILE A 54 5.51 5.00 8.68
N GLU A 55 6.24 3.91 8.92
CA GLU A 55 7.47 3.94 9.72
C GLU A 55 8.64 4.47 8.87
N PRO A 56 9.43 5.43 9.37
CA PRO A 56 10.64 5.85 8.69
C PRO A 56 11.55 4.65 8.42
N VAL A 57 12.07 4.56 7.19
CA VAL A 57 13.00 3.49 6.78
C VAL A 57 14.22 3.43 7.72
N THR A 58 14.61 4.57 8.28
CA THR A 58 15.66 4.69 9.29
C THR A 58 15.34 3.96 10.61
N CYS A 59 14.08 3.93 11.05
CA CYS A 59 13.65 3.20 12.24
C CYS A 59 13.58 1.68 11.98
N ASN A 60 13.21 1.28 10.75
CA ASN A 60 13.02 -0.12 10.38
C ASN A 60 14.15 -0.70 9.53
N ASN A 61 15.36 -0.14 9.61
CA ASN A 61 16.52 -0.68 8.90
C ASN A 61 16.98 -2.01 9.51
N GLU A 62 17.73 -2.81 8.73
CA GLU A 62 18.18 -4.15 9.14
C GLU A 62 19.07 -4.14 10.39
N ALA A 63 19.90 -3.10 10.57
CA ALA A 63 20.71 -2.95 11.77
C ALA A 63 19.85 -2.78 13.04
N ASN A 64 18.80 -1.95 12.96
CA ASN A 64 17.88 -1.69 14.05
C ASN A 64 16.95 -2.88 14.30
N LYS A 65 16.56 -3.62 13.26
CA LYS A 65 15.86 -4.91 13.43
C LYS A 65 16.74 -5.93 14.15
N THR A 66 17.99 -6.07 13.74
CA THR A 66 18.97 -6.98 14.36
C THR A 66 19.19 -6.65 15.83
N LYS A 67 19.42 -5.36 16.16
CA LYS A 67 19.57 -4.90 17.55
C LYS A 67 18.34 -5.19 18.40
N ARG A 68 17.14 -4.91 17.88
CA ARG A 68 15.88 -5.20 18.59
C ARG A 68 15.69 -6.69 18.82
N LYS A 69 15.99 -7.53 17.83
CA LYS A 69 15.93 -8.99 17.97
C LYS A 69 16.91 -9.48 19.04
N ALA A 70 18.18 -9.10 18.95
CA ALA A 70 19.19 -9.48 19.93
C ALA A 70 18.83 -9.06 21.36
N PHE A 71 18.25 -7.86 21.53
CA PHE A 71 17.77 -7.39 22.84
C PHE A 71 16.64 -8.27 23.39
N VAL A 72 15.66 -8.64 22.55
CA VAL A 72 14.57 -9.54 22.96
C VAL A 72 15.10 -10.93 23.28
N ASP A 73 16.05 -11.44 22.51
CA ASP A 73 16.68 -12.75 22.74
C ASP A 73 17.48 -12.79 24.06
N THR A 74 17.90 -11.63 24.60
CA THR A 74 18.54 -11.55 25.94
C THR A 74 17.56 -11.38 27.10
N LEU A 75 16.29 -11.09 26.82
CA LEU A 75 15.23 -10.95 27.83
C LEU A 75 14.49 -12.26 28.12
N LEU A 76 14.63 -13.26 27.24
CA LEU A 76 14.08 -14.61 27.35
C LEU A 76 15.16 -15.61 27.79
#